data_AF-A0A940V7A4-F1
#
_entry.id   AF-A0A940V7A4-F1
#
_cell.length_a   1.000
_cell.length_b   1.000
_cell.length_c   1.000
_cell.angle_alpha   90.00
_cell.angle_beta   90.00
_cell.angle_gamma   90.00
#
_symmetry.space_group_name_H-M   'P 1'
#
loop_
_entity.id
_entity.type
_entity.pdbx_description
1 polymer ?
#
loop_
_entity_poly.entity_id
_entity_poly.type
_entity_poly.pdbx_seq_one_letter_code
_entity_poly.pdbx_strand_id
1 'polypeptide(L)'
;GRGARVSVSPIPKMKLFLCNILAAFTAHMGSLLLLFFYMYYVIKIDFGNNLMYLFAVCMVGSFAGLGLGAFIGVWVKKKAEVKEAILSVVTLGGAFLSGMMMPEIKYMVATKFPVLSYINPVNLLTDAMYSLYYYDNYDRFYINILLLGIIAFSLGILSIVGLRRKSYASI
;
A
#
# COMPACT_ATOMS: atom_id res chain seq x y z
N GLY A 1 -17.66 10.80 20.67
CA GLY A 1 -17.44 9.91 21.83
C GLY A 1 -16.22 8.99 21.79
N ARG A 2 -15.42 8.87 20.71
CA ARG A 2 -14.18 8.06 20.69
C ARG A 2 -12.88 8.85 20.93
N GLY A 3 -12.85 10.14 20.59
CA GLY A 3 -11.68 11.00 20.80
C GLY A 3 -11.36 11.28 22.27
N ALA A 4 -12.38 11.32 23.14
CA ALA A 4 -12.21 11.65 24.56
C ALA A 4 -11.76 10.46 25.43
N ARG A 5 -11.82 9.21 24.94
CA ARG A 5 -11.32 8.03 25.68
C ARG A 5 -9.87 7.68 25.34
N VAL A 6 -9.39 8.16 24.19
CA VAL A 6 -7.99 8.04 23.78
C VAL A 6 -7.10 9.07 24.47
N SER A 7 -7.65 10.20 24.91
CA SER A 7 -6.93 11.23 25.66
C SER A 7 -6.74 10.94 27.15
N VAL A 8 -7.37 9.90 27.69
CA VAL A 8 -7.30 9.52 29.13
C VAL A 8 -6.49 8.24 29.36
N SER A 9 -6.03 7.59 28.28
CA SER A 9 -5.15 6.43 28.39
C SER A 9 -3.70 6.92 28.47
N PRO A 10 -2.86 6.42 29.40
CA PRO A 10 -1.43 6.79 29.52
C PRO A 10 -0.57 6.28 28.35
N ILE A 11 -1.17 5.93 27.20
CA ILE A 11 -0.47 5.33 26.08
C ILE A 11 0.04 6.47 25.19
N PRO A 12 1.37 6.56 24.93
CA PRO A 12 1.92 7.59 24.06
C PRO A 12 1.29 7.48 22.66
N LYS A 13 0.96 8.64 22.05
CA LYS A 13 0.31 8.74 20.72
C LYS A 13 0.96 7.86 19.65
N MET A 14 2.28 7.66 19.73
CA MET A 14 3.06 6.76 18.89
C MET A 14 2.68 5.28 19.04
N LYS A 15 2.56 4.78 20.27
CA LYS A 15 2.18 3.38 20.52
C LYS A 15 0.77 3.11 20.00
N LEU A 16 -0.17 4.03 20.25
CA LEU A 16 -1.54 3.89 19.75
C LEU A 16 -1.59 3.85 18.22
N PHE A 17 -0.82 4.71 17.54
CA PHE A 17 -0.73 4.72 16.09
C PHE A 17 -0.17 3.40 15.54
N LEU A 18 0.91 2.88 16.14
CA LEU A 18 1.48 1.59 15.76
C LEU A 18 0.49 0.44 16.00
N CYS A 19 -0.20 0.43 17.15
CA CYS A 19 -1.25 -0.56 17.42
C CYS A 19 -2.36 -0.50 16.37
N ASN A 20 -2.78 0.69 15.95
CA ASN A 20 -3.81 0.84 14.93
C ASN A 20 -3.32 0.35 13.55
N ILE A 21 -2.08 0.65 13.16
CA ILE A 21 -1.50 0.14 11.91
C ILE A 21 -1.41 -1.39 11.93
N LEU A 22 -0.91 -1.96 13.03
CA LEU A 22 -0.80 -3.42 13.18
C LEU A 22 -2.17 -4.08 13.16
N ALA A 23 -3.17 -3.52 13.85
CA ALA A 23 -4.53 -4.04 13.82
C ALA A 23 -5.13 -3.99 12.40
N ALA A 24 -4.94 -2.88 11.68
CA ALA A 24 -5.40 -2.73 10.30
C ALA A 24 -4.70 -3.72 9.36
N PHE A 25 -3.38 -3.91 9.52
CA PHE A 25 -2.61 -4.87 8.76
C PHE A 25 -3.08 -6.31 9.00
N THR A 26 -3.25 -6.72 10.25
CA THR A 26 -3.74 -8.07 10.59
C THR A 26 -5.14 -8.32 10.03
N ALA A 27 -6.04 -7.33 10.13
CA ALA A 27 -7.37 -7.42 9.53
C ALA A 27 -7.29 -7.62 8.01
N HIS A 28 -6.42 -6.85 7.34
CA HIS A 28 -6.22 -6.96 5.90
C HIS A 28 -5.59 -8.30 5.47
N MET A 29 -4.64 -8.83 6.26
CA MET A 29 -4.09 -10.17 6.03
C MET A 29 -5.18 -11.25 6.14
N GLY A 30 -6.09 -11.13 7.11
CA GLY A 30 -7.24 -12.03 7.22
C GLY A 30 -8.13 -11.99 5.98
N SER A 31 -8.42 -10.79 5.45
CA SER A 31 -9.18 -10.61 4.21
C SER A 31 -8.47 -11.22 3.00
N LEU A 32 -7.15 -11.06 2.89
CA LEU A 32 -6.37 -11.66 1.80
C LEU A 32 -6.35 -13.19 1.87
N LEU A 33 -6.17 -13.78 3.05
CA LEU A 33 -6.22 -15.23 3.22
C LEU A 33 -7.60 -15.78 2.83
N LEU A 34 -8.68 -15.10 3.21
CA LEU A 34 -10.03 -15.46 2.78
C LEU A 34 -10.18 -15.37 1.26
N LEU A 35 -9.65 -14.32 0.64
CA LEU A 35 -9.67 -14.15 -0.82
C LEU A 35 -8.93 -15.29 -1.54
N PHE A 36 -7.71 -15.63 -1.09
CA PHE A 36 -6.95 -16.75 -1.65
C PHE A 36 -7.67 -18.08 -1.46
N PHE A 37 -8.27 -18.31 -0.28
CA PHE A 37 -9.09 -19.50 -0.02
C PHE A 37 -10.25 -19.59 -1.01
N TYR A 38 -10.97 -18.49 -1.22
CA TYR A 38 -12.07 -18.43 -2.18
C TYR A 38 -11.62 -18.69 -3.62
N MET A 39 -10.54 -18.03 -4.07
CA MET A 39 -10.00 -18.21 -5.41
C MET A 39 -9.54 -19.66 -5.67
N TYR A 40 -8.88 -20.28 -4.68
CA TYR A 40 -8.35 -21.63 -4.82
C TYR A 40 -9.43 -22.72 -4.72
N TYR A 41 -10.31 -22.66 -3.71
CA TYR A 41 -11.29 -23.73 -3.47
C TYR A 41 -12.61 -23.57 -4.22
N VAL A 42 -13.08 -22.33 -4.41
CA VAL A 42 -14.39 -22.08 -5.03
C VAL A 42 -14.24 -21.85 -6.53
N ILE A 43 -13.35 -20.93 -6.94
CA ILE A 43 -13.13 -20.63 -8.36
C ILE A 43 -12.20 -21.65 -9.02
N LYS A 44 -11.38 -22.39 -8.23
CA LYS A 44 -10.40 -23.37 -8.72
C LYS A 44 -9.32 -22.76 -9.60
N ILE A 45 -8.83 -21.58 -9.22
CA ILE A 45 -7.69 -20.94 -9.89
C ILE A 45 -6.42 -21.70 -9.51
N ASP A 46 -5.72 -22.19 -10.52
CA ASP A 46 -4.39 -22.78 -10.35
C ASP A 46 -3.33 -21.66 -10.36
N PHE A 47 -2.66 -21.49 -9.23
CA PHE A 47 -1.56 -20.53 -9.06
C PHE A 47 -0.18 -21.18 -9.28
N GLY A 48 -0.11 -22.49 -9.54
CA GLY A 48 1.14 -23.23 -9.65
C GLY A 48 2.06 -22.99 -8.45
N ASN A 49 3.36 -22.82 -8.72
CA ASN A 49 4.36 -22.52 -7.69
C ASN A 49 4.41 -21.04 -7.27
N ASN A 50 3.51 -20.21 -7.80
CA ASN A 50 3.54 -18.76 -7.62
C ASN A 50 2.70 -18.28 -6.43
N LEU A 51 1.93 -19.17 -5.78
CA LEU A 51 1.03 -18.80 -4.67
C LEU A 51 1.75 -18.05 -3.53
N MET A 52 2.93 -18.55 -3.13
CA MET A 52 3.71 -17.93 -2.06
C MET A 52 4.23 -16.54 -2.46
N TYR A 53 4.70 -16.40 -3.70
CA TYR A 53 5.16 -15.12 -4.25
C TYR A 53 4.02 -14.11 -4.41
N LEU A 54 2.84 -14.58 -4.83
CA LEU A 54 1.64 -13.76 -4.95
C LEU A 54 1.18 -13.25 -3.58
N PHE A 55 1.20 -14.12 -2.56
CA PHE A 55 0.92 -13.72 -1.19
C PHE A 55 1.94 -12.68 -0.68
N ALA A 56 3.23 -12.87 -0.97
CA ALA A 56 4.28 -11.92 -0.60
C ALA A 56 4.07 -10.53 -1.24
N VAL A 57 3.72 -10.48 -2.54
CA VAL A 57 3.38 -9.21 -3.21
C VAL A 57 2.20 -8.53 -2.54
N CYS A 58 1.13 -9.27 -2.24
CA CYS A 58 -0.04 -8.73 -1.55
C CYS A 58 0.33 -8.19 -0.17
N MET A 59 1.20 -8.88 0.56
CA MET A 59 1.69 -8.43 1.87
C MET A 59 2.43 -7.10 1.78
N VAL A 60 3.37 -6.98 0.84
CA VAL A 60 4.14 -5.73 0.62
C VAL A 60 3.23 -4.61 0.11
N GLY A 61 2.31 -4.92 -0.82
CA GLY A 61 1.30 -3.99 -1.30
C GLY A 61 0.39 -3.47 -0.19
N SER A 62 0.02 -4.32 0.76
CA SER A 62 -0.77 -3.95 1.93
C SER A 62 -0.01 -2.97 2.83
N PHE A 63 1.28 -3.22 3.06
CA PHE A 63 2.14 -2.28 3.78
C PHE A 63 2.27 -0.95 3.05
N ALA A 64 2.44 -0.96 1.73
CA ALA A 64 2.51 0.27 0.93
C ALA A 64 1.20 1.08 1.01
N GLY A 65 0.05 0.41 0.86
CA GLY A 65 -1.27 1.04 0.97
C GLY A 65 -1.54 1.63 2.35
N LEU A 66 -1.23 0.88 3.42
CA LEU A 66 -1.33 1.39 4.79
C LEU A 66 -0.36 2.54 5.04
N GLY A 67 0.86 2.46 4.52
CA GLY A 67 1.87 3.52 4.62
C GLY A 67 1.40 4.81 3.95
N LEU A 68 0.80 4.71 2.76
CA LEU A 68 0.23 5.84 2.03
C LEU A 68 -0.96 6.45 2.79
N GLY A 69 -1.89 5.61 3.25
CA GLY A 69 -3.01 6.03 4.11
C GLY A 69 -2.56 6.75 5.38
N ALA A 70 -1.57 6.19 6.07
CA ALA A 70 -0.95 6.77 7.24
C ALA A 70 -0.28 8.11 6.95
N PHE A 71 0.46 8.21 5.85
CA PHE A 71 1.17 9.42 5.45
C PHE A 71 0.20 10.56 5.21
N ILE A 72 -0.83 10.34 4.38
CA ILE A 72 -1.87 11.34 4.12
C ILE A 72 -2.64 11.66 5.41
N GLY A 73 -2.96 10.64 6.21
CA GLY A 73 -3.60 10.77 7.51
C GLY A 73 -2.87 11.73 8.46
N VAL A 74 -1.54 11.65 8.49
CA VAL A 74 -0.68 12.47 9.36
C VAL A 74 -0.39 13.83 8.73
N TRP A 75 -0.04 13.93 7.46
CA TRP A 75 0.47 15.19 6.89
C TRP A 75 -0.64 16.13 6.41
N VAL A 76 -1.78 15.60 5.98
CA VAL A 76 -2.92 16.42 5.55
C VAL A 76 -3.73 16.87 6.77
N LYS A 77 -3.76 18.19 7.03
CA LYS A 77 -4.53 18.81 8.12
C LYS A 77 -5.92 19.25 7.64
N LYS A 78 -6.69 18.33 7.06
CA LYS A 78 -8.07 18.56 6.57
C LYS A 78 -9.04 17.54 7.19
N LYS A 79 -10.34 17.71 6.93
CA LYS A 79 -11.39 16.76 7.35
C LYS A 79 -11.16 15.38 6.75
N ALA A 80 -11.70 14.33 7.38
CA ALA A 80 -11.54 12.95 6.94
C ALA A 80 -11.96 12.75 5.47
N GLU A 81 -13.11 13.30 5.07
CA GLU A 81 -13.63 13.25 3.70
C GLU A 81 -12.61 13.72 2.65
N VAL A 82 -11.88 14.80 2.95
CA VAL A 82 -10.86 15.34 2.03
C VAL A 82 -9.66 14.39 1.94
N LYS A 83 -9.29 13.73 3.04
CA LYS A 83 -8.17 12.76 3.04
C LYS A 83 -8.53 11.53 2.22
N GLU A 84 -9.74 11.02 2.38
CA GLU A 84 -10.25 9.91 1.58
C GLU A 84 -10.29 10.28 0.10
N ALA A 85 -10.78 11.48 -0.24
CA ALA A 85 -10.77 11.95 -1.63
C ALA A 85 -9.35 12.04 -2.21
N ILE A 86 -8.38 12.57 -1.46
CA ILE A 86 -6.98 12.61 -1.91
C ILE A 86 -6.43 11.18 -2.08
N LEU A 87 -6.71 10.27 -1.14
CA LEU A 87 -6.31 8.88 -1.24
C LEU A 87 -6.85 8.24 -2.52
N SER A 88 -8.15 8.42 -2.80
CA SER A 88 -8.78 7.90 -4.01
C SER A 88 -8.18 8.49 -5.28
N VAL A 89 -7.94 9.81 -5.33
CA VAL A 89 -7.31 10.44 -6.51
C VAL A 89 -5.90 9.89 -6.74
N VAL A 90 -5.11 9.71 -5.68
CA VAL A 90 -3.75 9.17 -5.80
C VAL A 90 -3.76 7.72 -6.25
N THR A 91 -4.62 6.87 -5.69
CA THR A 91 -4.67 5.44 -6.04
C THR A 91 -5.28 5.20 -7.41
N LEU A 92 -6.39 5.87 -7.74
CA LEU A 92 -7.04 5.74 -9.05
C LEU A 92 -6.20 6.39 -10.15
N GLY A 93 -5.62 7.56 -9.89
CA GLY A 93 -4.67 8.19 -10.82
C GLY A 93 -3.44 7.30 -11.05
N GLY A 94 -2.91 6.68 -9.99
CA GLY A 94 -1.84 5.68 -10.09
C GLY A 94 -2.24 4.45 -10.91
N ALA A 95 -3.45 3.94 -10.74
CA ALA A 95 -3.97 2.80 -11.51
C ALA A 95 -4.16 3.14 -13.00
N PHE A 96 -4.60 4.37 -13.30
CA PHE A 96 -4.68 4.85 -14.68
C PHE A 96 -3.28 4.89 -15.31
N LEU A 97 -2.30 5.45 -14.60
CA LEU A 97 -0.92 5.58 -15.08
C LEU A 97 -0.17 4.24 -15.19
N SER A 98 -0.56 3.21 -14.43
CA SER A 98 -0.02 1.86 -14.58
C SER A 98 -0.61 1.10 -15.77
N GLY A 99 -1.58 1.70 -16.48
CA GLY A 99 -2.24 1.11 -17.63
C GLY A 99 -3.26 0.01 -17.30
N MET A 100 -3.76 -0.03 -16.05
CA MET A 100 -4.84 -0.97 -15.67
C MET A 100 -6.14 -0.69 -16.45
N MET A 101 -6.34 0.54 -16.93
CA MET A 101 -7.52 0.92 -17.73
C MET A 101 -7.26 0.81 -19.23
N MET A 102 -6.04 1.12 -19.67
CA MET A 102 -5.65 1.12 -21.07
C MET A 102 -4.13 0.84 -21.18
N PRO A 103 -3.71 -0.27 -21.81
CA PRO A 103 -2.30 -0.66 -21.88
C PRO A 103 -1.40 0.38 -22.55
N GLU A 104 -1.93 1.15 -23.51
CA GLU A 104 -1.21 2.21 -24.24
C GLU A 104 -0.70 3.32 -23.31
N ILE A 105 -1.46 3.63 -22.24
CA ILE A 105 -1.04 4.62 -21.24
C ILE A 105 0.27 4.18 -20.58
N LYS A 106 0.40 2.90 -20.25
CA LYS A 106 1.62 2.37 -19.62
C LYS A 106 2.83 2.53 -20.54
N TYR A 107 2.67 2.27 -21.84
CA TYR A 107 3.72 2.48 -22.83
C TYR A 107 4.11 3.96 -22.94
N MET A 108 3.14 4.87 -22.98
CA MET A 108 3.40 6.31 -22.98
C MET A 108 4.13 6.78 -21.72
N VAL A 109 3.71 6.31 -20.54
CA VAL A 109 4.36 6.64 -19.27
C VAL A 109 5.80 6.10 -19.25
N ALA A 110 6.02 4.85 -19.63
CA ALA A 110 7.35 4.25 -19.66
C ALA A 110 8.31 4.97 -20.64
N THR A 111 7.80 5.48 -21.76
CA THR A 111 8.62 6.16 -22.79
C THR A 111 8.85 7.63 -22.51
N LYS A 112 7.84 8.37 -22.02
CA LYS A 112 7.92 9.82 -21.80
C LYS A 112 8.29 10.19 -20.37
N PHE A 113 7.90 9.38 -19.39
CA PHE A 113 8.08 9.62 -17.97
C PHE A 113 8.52 8.35 -17.22
N PRO A 114 9.66 7.73 -17.59
CA PRO A 114 10.08 6.42 -17.07
C PRO A 114 10.20 6.39 -15.55
N VAL A 115 10.61 7.51 -14.94
CA VAL A 115 10.71 7.65 -13.48
C VAL A 115 9.37 7.41 -12.79
N LEU A 116 8.25 7.79 -13.41
CA LEU A 116 6.92 7.63 -12.83
C LEU A 116 6.52 6.15 -12.69
N SER A 117 6.96 5.30 -13.61
CA SER A 117 6.74 3.85 -13.54
C SER A 117 7.43 3.21 -12.33
N TYR A 118 8.56 3.75 -11.88
CA TYR A 118 9.32 3.24 -10.73
C TYR A 118 8.91 3.83 -9.39
N ILE A 119 8.16 4.94 -9.37
CA ILE A 119 7.69 5.60 -8.13
C ILE A 119 6.23 5.29 -7.85
N ASN A 120 5.43 4.97 -8.88
CA ASN A 120 4.03 4.65 -8.71
C ASN A 120 3.85 3.27 -8.04
N PRO A 121 3.35 3.21 -6.78
CA PRO A 121 3.24 1.96 -6.05
C PRO A 121 2.24 0.99 -6.70
N VAL A 122 1.22 1.53 -7.41
CA VAL A 122 0.24 0.71 -8.13
C VAL A 122 0.90 0.05 -9.34
N ASN A 123 1.75 0.79 -10.07
CA ASN A 123 2.50 0.23 -11.21
C ASN A 123 3.43 -0.90 -10.77
N LEU A 124 4.21 -0.69 -9.70
CA LEU A 124 5.11 -1.71 -9.16
C LEU A 124 4.36 -2.96 -8.69
N LEU A 125 3.22 -2.78 -8.03
CA LEU A 125 2.38 -3.89 -7.59
C LEU A 125 1.86 -4.70 -8.78
N THR A 126 1.30 -4.04 -9.79
CA THR A 126 0.80 -4.71 -10.99
C THR A 126 1.90 -5.36 -11.80
N ASP A 127 3.06 -4.71 -11.91
CA ASP A 127 4.19 -5.24 -12.66
C ASP A 127 4.80 -6.46 -11.97
N ALA A 128 4.83 -6.48 -10.63
CA ALA A 128 5.23 -7.67 -9.88
C ALA A 128 4.27 -8.83 -10.15
N MET A 129 2.95 -8.63 -10.01
CA MET A 129 1.96 -9.68 -10.28
C MET A 129 1.98 -10.14 -11.74
N TYR A 130 2.09 -9.22 -12.69
CA TYR A 130 2.17 -9.51 -14.12
C TYR A 130 3.44 -10.29 -14.45
N SER A 131 4.59 -9.91 -13.86
CA SER A 131 5.85 -10.62 -14.06
C SER A 131 5.78 -12.07 -13.63
N LEU A 132 5.08 -12.32 -12.51
CA LEU A 132 4.94 -13.65 -11.93
C LEU A 132 4.08 -14.60 -12.78
N TYR A 133 3.18 -14.05 -13.59
CA TYR A 133 2.26 -14.85 -14.42
C TYR A 133 2.77 -15.06 -15.84
N TYR A 134 3.45 -14.06 -16.41
CA TYR A 134 3.83 -14.06 -17.84
C TYR A 134 5.32 -14.32 -18.11
N TYR A 135 6.20 -14.20 -17.11
CA TYR A 135 7.64 -14.37 -17.29
C TYR A 135 8.15 -15.55 -16.47
N ASP A 136 9.09 -16.29 -17.05
CA ASP A 136 9.72 -17.44 -16.39
C ASP A 136 10.79 -17.03 -15.36
N ASN A 137 11.24 -15.77 -15.39
CA ASN A 137 12.26 -15.25 -14.48
C ASN A 137 11.69 -14.28 -13.44
N TYR A 138 12.22 -14.37 -12.22
CA TYR A 138 11.78 -13.57 -11.07
C TYR A 138 12.52 -12.22 -10.92
N ASP A 139 13.41 -11.85 -11.84
CA ASP A 139 14.23 -10.63 -11.71
C ASP A 139 13.38 -9.36 -11.59
N ARG A 140 12.40 -9.21 -12.49
CA ARG A 140 11.47 -8.07 -12.47
C ARG A 140 10.60 -8.06 -11.22
N PHE A 141 10.19 -9.24 -10.78
CA PHE A 141 9.42 -9.40 -9.55
C PHE A 141 10.18 -8.86 -8.34
N TYR A 142 11.44 -9.28 -8.16
CA TYR A 142 12.24 -8.85 -7.02
C TYR A 142 12.54 -7.35 -7.04
N ILE A 143 12.85 -6.78 -8.21
CA ILE A 143 13.07 -5.33 -8.35
C ILE A 143 11.81 -4.56 -7.95
N ASN A 144 10.64 -4.96 -8.45
CA ASN A 144 9.38 -4.28 -8.17
C ASN A 144 8.99 -4.39 -6.70
N ILE A 145 9.11 -5.57 -6.08
CA ILE A 145 8.87 -5.75 -4.64
C ILE A 145 9.84 -4.90 -3.82
N LEU A 146 11.11 -4.87 -4.18
CA LEU A 146 12.12 -4.12 -3.43
C LEU A 146 11.83 -2.61 -3.48
N LEU A 147 11.52 -2.07 -4.66
CA LEU A 147 11.12 -0.67 -4.81
C LEU A 147 9.84 -0.35 -4.03
N LEU A 148 8.84 -1.22 -4.12
CA LEU A 148 7.58 -1.04 -3.39
C LEU A 148 7.81 -1.09 -1.87
N GLY A 149 8.69 -1.96 -1.40
CA GLY A 149 9.12 -2.04 -0.01
C GLY A 149 9.84 -0.78 0.47
N ILE A 150 10.75 -0.22 -0.35
CA ILE A 150 11.41 1.06 -0.06
C ILE A 150 10.39 2.18 0.05
N ILE A 151 9.43 2.26 -0.87
CA ILE A 151 8.36 3.26 -0.84
C ILE A 151 7.52 3.10 0.42
N ALA A 152 7.06 1.88 0.74
CA ALA A 152 6.27 1.60 1.93
C ALA A 152 7.02 2.01 3.22
N PHE A 153 8.29 1.66 3.32
CA PHE A 153 9.13 1.99 4.46
C PHE A 153 9.35 3.50 4.60
N SER A 154 9.62 4.19 3.50
CA SER A 154 9.79 5.65 3.48
C SER A 154 8.52 6.39 3.94
N LEU A 155 7.34 5.96 3.46
CA LEU A 155 6.05 6.51 3.88
C LEU A 155 5.77 6.23 5.36
N GLY A 156 6.15 5.05 5.85
CA GLY A 156 6.07 4.69 7.27
C GLY A 156 6.93 5.61 8.15
N ILE A 157 8.20 5.83 7.79
CA ILE A 157 9.10 6.75 8.49
C ILE A 157 8.54 8.17 8.49
N LEU A 158 8.14 8.69 7.32
CA LEU A 158 7.60 10.04 7.20
C LEU A 158 6.32 10.21 8.05
N SER A 159 5.48 9.19 8.13
CA SER A 159 4.30 9.18 9.00
C SER A 159 4.68 9.25 10.48
N ILE A 160 5.67 8.47 10.91
CA ILE A 160 6.19 8.49 12.29
C ILE A 160 6.78 9.86 12.65
N VAL A 161 7.59 10.44 11.76
CA VAL A 161 8.19 11.77 11.96
C VAL A 161 7.11 12.85 12.03
N GLY A 162 6.13 12.82 11.13
CA GLY A 162 5.00 13.75 11.14
C GLY A 162 4.17 13.65 12.43
N LEU A 163 3.98 12.43 12.95
CA LEU A 163 3.23 12.21 14.19
C LEU A 163 4.00 12.72 15.42
N ARG A 164 5.32 12.49 15.47
CA ARG A 164 6.19 13.05 16.52
C ARG A 164 6.08 14.58 16.58
N ARG A 165 6.22 15.27 15.44
CA ARG A 165 6.09 16.75 15.37
C ARG A 165 4.76 17.26 15.93
N LYS A 166 3.65 16.55 15.66
CA LYS A 166 2.34 16.91 16.21
C LYS A 166 2.21 16.67 17.71
N SER A 167 2.97 15.74 18.27
CA SER A 167 2.96 15.49 19.72
C SER A 167 3.73 16.55 20.50
N TYR A 168 4.79 17.15 19.93
CA TYR A 168 5.55 18.24 20.55
C TYR A 168 4.83 19.59 20.50
N ALA A 169 4.06 19.86 19.44
CA ALA A 169 3.29 21.10 19.30
C ALA A 169 1.99 21.14 20.15
N SER A 170 1.70 20.08 20.91
CA SER A 170 0.53 19.97 21.79
C SER A 170 0.91 19.91 23.27
N ILE A 171 2.13 20.33 23.62
CA ILE A 171 2.63 20.51 24.99
C ILE A 171 2.75 22.01 25.21
#